data_AF-A0A9W8MME9-F1
#
_entry.id   AF-A0A9W8MME9-F1
#
_cell.length_a   1.000
_cell.length_b   1.000
_cell.length_c   1.000
_cell.angle_alpha   90.00
_cell.angle_beta   90.00
_cell.angle_gamma   90.00
#
_symmetry.space_group_name_H-M   'P 1'
#
loop_
_entity.id
_entity.type
_entity.pdbx_description
1 polymer ?
#
loop_
_entity_poly.entity_id
_entity_poly.type
_entity_poly.pdbx_seq_one_letter_code
_entity_poly.pdbx_strand_id
1 'polypeptide(L)'
;MAKCSLAILAPTSVYCEVILSFSPLWKIGTTWPMGENIEENKVKYFVRVHPGGALENIEQQVVTTAVYYEAINNLSLFAGHKNIAYRLLSPGKIAAAIDITVTQDPCIFTRIFLIWRGVSDEEMGNFAESGEKEANTYNWREVIGWSEDSKDSTMFRVLETSILELF
;
A
#
# COMPACT_ATOMS: atom_id res chain seq x y z
N MET A 1 -4.69 3.07 11.63
CA MET A 1 -3.35 2.52 11.29
C MET A 1 -3.45 2.13 9.83
N ALA A 2 -2.42 2.40 9.04
CA ALA A 2 -2.36 1.88 7.68
C ALA A 2 -1.79 0.46 7.74
N LYS A 3 -2.53 -0.53 7.26
CA LYS A 3 -1.97 -1.87 6.99
C LYS A 3 -1.67 -1.94 5.51
N CYS A 4 -0.40 -2.11 5.18
CA CYS A 4 0.08 -2.06 3.82
C CYS A 4 0.67 -3.42 3.43
N SER A 5 0.43 -3.82 2.19
CA SER A 5 1.02 -4.99 1.55
C SER A 5 1.64 -4.56 0.24
N LEU A 6 2.95 -4.78 0.12
CA LEU A 6 3.77 -4.44 -1.04
C LEU A 6 4.18 -5.72 -1.78
N ALA A 7 3.51 -6.00 -2.89
CA ALA A 7 3.88 -7.06 -3.81
C ALA A 7 4.86 -6.52 -4.87
N ILE A 8 5.86 -7.32 -5.22
CA ILE A 8 6.88 -6.95 -6.21
C ILE A 8 6.93 -8.05 -7.27
N LEU A 9 6.81 -7.66 -8.53
CA LEU A 9 6.75 -8.57 -9.67
C LEU A 9 7.90 -8.24 -10.60
N ALA A 10 8.69 -9.26 -10.94
CA ALA A 10 9.80 -9.12 -11.88
C ALA A 10 9.63 -10.11 -13.06
N PRO A 11 10.07 -9.76 -14.28
CA PRO A 11 10.03 -10.66 -15.43
C PRO A 11 11.02 -11.82 -15.30
N THR A 12 12.11 -11.60 -14.57
CA THR A 12 13.21 -12.55 -14.33
C THR A 12 13.64 -12.46 -12.87
N SER A 13 14.39 -13.46 -12.39
CA SER A 13 14.91 -13.42 -11.03
C SER A 13 15.95 -12.32 -10.87
N VAL A 14 15.74 -11.42 -9.92
CA VAL A 14 16.59 -10.24 -9.72
C VAL A 14 16.71 -9.87 -8.25
N TYR A 15 17.85 -9.30 -7.88
CA TYR A 15 18.05 -8.71 -6.56
C TYR A 15 17.53 -7.28 -6.55
N CYS A 16 16.75 -6.91 -5.53
CA CYS A 16 16.18 -5.60 -5.38
C CYS A 16 16.34 -5.11 -3.95
N GLU A 17 16.75 -3.87 -3.80
CA GLU A 17 16.61 -3.15 -2.55
C GLU A 17 15.29 -2.39 -2.58
N VAL A 18 14.57 -2.43 -1.46
CA VAL A 18 13.32 -1.71 -1.24
C VAL A 18 13.51 -0.85 -0.02
N ILE A 19 13.27 0.45 -0.14
CA ILE A 19 13.35 1.39 0.98
C ILE A 19 11.96 1.99 1.20
N LEU A 20 11.44 1.79 2.41
CA LEU A 20 10.25 2.46 2.90
C LEU A 20 10.69 3.67 3.73
N SER A 21 10.25 4.86 3.35
CA SER A 21 10.52 6.10 4.09
C SER A 21 9.21 6.72 4.56
N PHE A 22 9.07 6.90 5.87
CA PHE A 22 7.88 7.48 6.49
C PHE A 22 8.16 8.94 6.83
N SER A 23 7.18 9.81 6.63
CA SER A 23 7.32 11.21 7.04
C SER A 23 7.39 11.33 8.57
N PRO A 24 7.97 12.40 9.14
CA PRO A 24 8.19 12.52 10.59
C PRO A 24 6.94 12.41 11.47
N LEU A 25 5.74 12.59 10.88
CA LEU A 25 4.46 12.48 11.56
C LEU A 25 3.98 11.04 11.71
N TRP A 26 4.63 10.08 11.04
CA TRP A 26 4.28 8.66 11.05
C TRP A 26 5.39 7.85 11.71
N LYS A 27 4.98 6.83 12.46
CA LYS A 27 5.91 5.85 13.04
C LYS A 27 5.75 4.52 12.33
N ILE A 28 6.88 3.86 12.10
CA ILE A 28 6.93 2.48 11.64
C ILE A 28 6.36 1.58 12.75
N GLY A 29 5.38 0.77 12.40
CA GLY A 29 4.85 -0.30 13.24
C GLY A 29 5.53 -1.63 12.98
N THR A 30 4.76 -2.72 13.01
CA THR A 30 5.28 -4.04 12.66
C THR A 30 5.56 -4.14 11.16
N THR A 31 6.65 -4.80 10.80
CA THR A 31 6.98 -5.18 9.43
C THR A 31 7.15 -6.70 9.32
N TRP A 32 6.78 -7.28 8.18
CA TRP A 32 7.01 -8.69 7.88
C TRP A 32 7.25 -8.93 6.37
N PRO A 33 8.33 -9.58 5.95
CA PRO A 33 9.52 -9.97 6.73
C PRO A 33 10.12 -8.77 7.49
N MET A 34 10.98 -9.01 8.48
CA MET A 34 11.57 -7.87 9.21
C MET A 34 12.56 -7.17 8.30
N GLY A 35 12.38 -5.86 8.12
CA GLY A 35 13.34 -5.03 7.40
C GLY A 35 14.42 -4.46 8.32
N GLU A 36 15.53 -4.06 7.73
CA GLU A 36 16.64 -3.40 8.40
C GLU A 36 16.29 -1.92 8.64
N ASN A 37 16.34 -1.46 9.89
CA ASN A 37 16.21 -0.04 10.19
C ASN A 37 17.51 0.67 9.82
N ILE A 38 17.47 1.53 8.79
CA ILE A 38 18.66 2.24 8.30
C ILE A 38 18.74 3.67 8.87
N GLU A 39 17.61 4.29 9.15
CA GLU A 39 17.48 5.62 9.77
C GLU A 39 16.16 5.67 10.57
N GLU A 40 15.97 6.75 11.34
CA GLU A 40 14.65 7.02 11.94
C GLU A 40 13.59 7.12 10.83
N ASN A 41 12.50 6.37 10.98
CA ASN A 41 11.42 6.31 9.99
C ASN A 41 11.82 5.75 8.61
N LYS A 42 12.93 5.00 8.51
CA LYS A 42 13.29 4.28 7.29
C LYS A 42 13.62 2.82 7.52
N VAL A 43 13.04 1.97 6.68
CA VAL A 43 13.29 0.52 6.67
C VAL A 43 13.74 0.09 5.28
N LYS A 44 14.79 -0.73 5.23
CA LYS A 44 15.32 -1.33 4.01
C LYS A 44 15.04 -2.83 3.97
N TYR A 45 14.79 -3.35 2.78
CA TYR A 45 14.73 -4.78 2.49
C TYR A 45 15.69 -5.08 1.36
N PHE A 46 16.47 -6.14 1.51
CA PHE A 46 17.23 -6.73 0.42
C PHE A 46 16.60 -8.07 0.07
N VAL A 47 15.95 -8.15 -1.10
CA VAL A 47 15.19 -9.32 -1.52
C VAL A 47 15.63 -9.80 -2.89
N ARG A 48 15.56 -11.11 -3.10
CA ARG A 48 15.56 -11.69 -4.43
C ARG A 48 14.12 -11.89 -4.88
N VAL A 49 13.73 -11.18 -5.93
CA VAL A 49 12.41 -11.26 -6.55
C VAL A 49 12.45 -12.33 -7.62
N HIS A 50 11.45 -13.20 -7.67
CA HIS A 50 11.29 -14.23 -8.69
C HIS A 50 10.13 -13.91 -9.64
N PRO A 51 10.16 -14.44 -10.88
CA PRO A 51 8.98 -14.48 -11.74
C PRO A 51 7.81 -15.11 -11.00
N GLY A 52 6.65 -14.44 -11.02
CA GLY A 52 5.46 -14.84 -10.25
C GLY A 52 5.31 -14.19 -8.88
N GLY A 53 6.27 -13.36 -8.45
CA GLY A 53 6.12 -12.50 -7.27
C GLY A 53 6.56 -13.07 -5.94
N ALA A 54 7.24 -14.23 -5.95
CA ALA A 54 7.91 -14.72 -4.74
C ALA A 54 9.12 -13.81 -4.41
N LEU A 55 9.24 -13.45 -3.14
CA LEU A 55 10.29 -12.62 -2.57
C LEU A 55 11.06 -13.47 -1.57
N GLU A 56 12.33 -13.73 -1.84
CA GLU A 56 13.26 -14.36 -0.90
C GLU A 56 13.99 -13.26 -0.14
N ASN A 57 13.72 -13.13 1.16
CA ASN A 57 14.55 -12.38 2.07
C ASN A 57 15.71 -13.28 2.51
N ILE A 58 16.88 -13.04 1.90
CA ILE A 58 18.06 -13.90 2.01
C ILE A 58 18.62 -13.88 3.42
N GLU A 59 18.63 -12.71 4.06
CA GLU A 59 19.16 -12.55 5.42
C GLU A 59 18.34 -13.34 6.44
N GLN A 60 17.02 -13.38 6.24
CA GLN A 60 16.10 -14.07 7.14
C GLN A 60 15.79 -15.51 6.72
N GLN A 61 16.24 -15.94 5.54
CA GLN A 61 15.91 -17.22 4.94
C GLN A 61 14.38 -17.46 4.86
N VAL A 62 13.63 -16.41 4.54
CA VAL A 62 12.16 -16.44 4.42
C VAL A 62 11.75 -16.17 2.99
N VAL A 63 10.75 -16.90 2.50
CA VAL A 63 10.08 -16.64 1.23
C VAL A 63 8.66 -16.14 1.51
N THR A 64 8.30 -15.00 0.93
CA THR A 64 6.96 -14.38 1.02
C THR A 64 6.50 -13.95 -0.37
N THR A 65 5.24 -13.52 -0.52
CA THR A 65 4.74 -12.90 -1.76
C THR A 65 4.63 -11.38 -1.67
N ALA A 66 4.80 -10.82 -0.47
CA ALA A 66 4.72 -9.40 -0.21
C ALA A 66 5.50 -9.00 1.04
N VAL A 67 5.91 -7.74 1.10
CA VAL A 67 6.31 -7.05 2.33
C VAL A 67 5.08 -6.43 2.95
N TYR A 68 4.78 -6.83 4.18
CA TYR A 68 3.72 -6.26 5.00
C TYR A 68 4.32 -5.23 5.95
N TYR A 69 3.66 -4.09 6.11
CA TYR A 69 4.10 -3.11 7.08
C TYR A 69 2.92 -2.32 7.63
N GLU A 70 3.04 -1.88 8.88
CA GLU A 70 2.04 -1.05 9.55
C GLU A 70 2.56 0.38 9.70
N ALA A 71 1.73 1.35 9.34
CA ALA A 71 1.91 2.75 9.73
C ALA A 71 0.93 3.04 10.87
N ILE A 72 1.41 3.17 12.10
CA ILE A 72 0.54 3.11 13.27
C ILE A 72 -0.31 4.39 13.44
N ASN A 73 -1.62 4.16 13.59
CA ASN A 73 -2.61 5.03 14.22
C ASN A 73 -3.75 4.11 14.77
N ASN A 74 -4.38 4.34 15.92
CA ASN A 74 -5.24 3.32 16.59
C ASN A 74 -6.40 2.76 15.70
N LEU A 75 -6.73 1.46 15.78
CA LEU A 75 -7.55 0.75 14.75
C LEU A 75 -8.57 -0.29 15.30
N SER A 76 -9.24 -0.05 16.42
CA SER A 76 -10.19 -1.00 17.02
C SER A 76 -11.64 -0.89 16.53
N LEU A 77 -11.95 -0.06 15.52
CA LEU A 77 -13.33 0.37 15.29
C LEU A 77 -14.02 -0.13 14.00
N PHE A 78 -13.30 -0.73 13.03
CA PHE A 78 -13.91 -1.12 11.73
C PHE A 78 -15.15 -2.00 11.88
N ALA A 79 -15.05 -3.07 12.69
CA ALA A 79 -16.16 -3.98 12.94
C ALA A 79 -17.24 -3.38 13.87
N GLY A 80 -16.97 -2.23 14.49
CA GLY A 80 -17.90 -1.53 15.40
C GLY A 80 -18.84 -0.56 14.69
N HIS A 81 -18.63 -0.29 13.41
CA HIS A 81 -19.46 0.65 12.65
C HIS A 81 -20.48 -0.07 11.77
N LYS A 82 -21.74 0.33 11.91
CA LYS A 82 -22.84 -0.12 11.04
C LYS A 82 -22.68 0.41 9.61
N ASN A 83 -22.20 1.64 9.45
CA ASN A 83 -21.93 2.28 8.16
C ASN A 83 -20.51 2.84 8.15
N ILE A 84 -19.86 2.79 6.99
CA ILE A 84 -18.55 3.40 6.76
C ILE A 84 -18.58 4.28 5.51
N ALA A 85 -17.80 5.35 5.53
CA ALA A 85 -17.45 6.11 4.34
C ALA A 85 -16.00 5.79 3.99
N TYR A 86 -15.72 5.55 2.71
CA TYR A 86 -14.36 5.31 2.24
C TYR A 86 -14.07 6.06 0.95
N ARG A 87 -12.79 6.27 0.66
CA ARG A 87 -12.32 6.76 -0.64
C ARG A 87 -10.92 6.25 -0.94
N LEU A 88 -10.56 6.26 -2.22
CA LEU A 88 -9.20 6.02 -2.66
C LEU A 88 -8.38 7.32 -2.61
N LEU A 89 -7.11 7.20 -2.22
CA LEU A 89 -6.14 8.29 -2.32
C LEU A 89 -5.26 8.10 -3.55
N SER A 90 -4.87 9.21 -4.17
CA SER A 90 -3.93 9.19 -5.28
C SER A 90 -2.50 8.97 -4.80
N PRO A 91 -1.62 8.37 -5.63
CA PRO A 91 -0.22 8.12 -5.30
C PRO A 91 0.51 9.34 -4.75
N GLY A 92 0.30 10.52 -5.34
CA GLY A 92 0.94 11.77 -4.91
C GLY A 92 0.57 12.20 -3.48
N LYS A 93 -0.67 11.93 -3.02
CA LYS A 93 -1.08 12.23 -1.64
C LYS A 93 -0.45 11.28 -0.63
N ILE A 94 -0.24 10.02 -1.01
CA ILE A 94 0.32 9.00 -0.15
C ILE A 94 1.84 9.13 -0.07
N ALA A 95 2.51 9.45 -1.18
CA ALA A 95 3.96 9.65 -1.23
C ALA A 95 4.46 10.71 -0.23
N ALA A 96 3.62 11.70 0.11
CA ALA A 96 3.93 12.68 1.16
C ALA A 96 3.96 12.08 2.59
N ALA A 97 3.35 10.92 2.80
CA ALA A 97 3.33 10.21 4.07
C ALA A 97 4.28 9.00 4.08
N ILE A 98 4.26 8.20 3.01
CA ILE A 98 5.03 6.96 2.87
C ILE A 98 5.57 6.89 1.43
N ASP A 99 6.87 7.06 1.30
CA ASP A 99 7.59 6.94 0.05
C ASP A 99 8.21 5.54 -0.09
N ILE A 100 8.19 5.02 -1.33
CA ILE A 100 8.69 3.68 -1.65
C ILE A 100 9.69 3.83 -2.79
N THR A 101 10.93 3.42 -2.52
CA THR A 101 12.00 3.43 -3.52
C THR A 101 12.47 2.01 -3.76
N VAL A 102 12.69 1.66 -5.02
CA VAL A 102 13.31 0.40 -5.44
C VAL A 102 14.53 0.68 -6.31
N THR A 103 15.49 -0.25 -6.34
CA THR A 103 16.70 -0.08 -7.15
C THR A 103 16.54 -0.50 -8.62
N GLN A 104 15.41 -1.12 -8.99
CA GLN A 104 15.13 -1.53 -10.37
C GLN A 104 14.45 -0.41 -11.16
N ASP A 105 15.00 -0.08 -12.32
CA ASP A 105 14.49 0.93 -13.26
C ASP A 105 14.61 0.40 -14.71
N PRO A 106 13.58 0.51 -15.57
CA PRO A 106 12.27 1.13 -15.31
C PRO A 106 11.38 0.29 -14.38
N CYS A 107 10.61 0.97 -13.52
CA CYS A 107 9.64 0.35 -12.61
C CYS A 107 8.27 1.02 -12.69
N ILE A 108 7.21 0.21 -12.71
CA ILE A 108 5.82 0.68 -12.66
C ILE A 108 5.27 0.52 -11.25
N PHE A 109 4.81 1.62 -10.66
CA PHE A 109 4.14 1.62 -9.36
C PHE A 109 2.62 1.67 -9.53
N THR A 110 1.91 0.79 -8.84
CA THR A 110 0.46 0.87 -8.65
C THR A 110 0.18 0.87 -7.16
N ARG A 111 -0.43 1.94 -6.64
CA ARG A 111 -0.68 2.09 -5.20
C ARG A 111 -2.18 2.27 -4.96
N ILE A 112 -2.81 1.25 -4.38
CA ILE A 112 -4.22 1.29 -3.99
C ILE A 112 -4.28 1.58 -2.50
N PHE A 113 -4.67 2.80 -2.15
CA PHE A 113 -4.75 3.22 -0.76
C PHE A 113 -6.18 3.63 -0.43
N LEU A 114 -6.85 2.80 0.35
CA LEU A 114 -8.20 3.03 0.82
C LEU A 114 -8.13 3.72 2.18
N ILE A 115 -8.76 4.88 2.30
CA ILE A 115 -9.04 5.49 3.60
C ILE A 115 -10.51 5.34 3.91
N TRP A 116 -10.83 5.14 5.18
CA TRP A 116 -12.20 4.98 5.61
C TRP A 116 -12.42 5.59 6.99
N ARG A 117 -13.68 5.84 7.34
CA ARG A 117 -14.13 6.19 8.70
C ARG A 117 -15.49 5.60 8.98
N GLY A 118 -15.84 5.46 10.25
CA GLY A 118 -17.22 5.21 10.67
C GLY A 118 -18.14 6.38 10.32
N VAL A 119 -19.40 6.07 10.02
CA VAL A 119 -20.47 7.04 9.80
C VAL A 119 -21.62 6.72 10.74
N SER A 120 -22.00 7.70 11.57
CA SER A 120 -23.17 7.57 12.44
C SER A 120 -24.48 7.61 11.64
N ASP A 121 -25.57 7.08 12.19
CA ASP A 121 -26.89 7.13 11.53
C ASP A 121 -27.34 8.59 11.29
N GLU A 122 -26.91 9.56 12.11
CA GLU A 122 -27.20 10.99 11.96
C GLU A 122 -26.50 11.61 10.73
N GLU A 123 -25.28 11.17 10.44
CA GLU A 123 -24.50 11.67 9.30
C GLU A 123 -24.91 11.03 7.97
N MET A 124 -25.68 9.95 7.98
CA MET A 124 -26.06 9.21 6.77
C MET A 124 -26.78 10.08 5.73
N GLY A 125 -27.50 11.11 6.17
CA GLY A 125 -28.12 12.09 5.27
C GLY A 125 -27.11 12.79 4.34
N ASN A 126 -25.87 12.99 4.80
CA ASN A 126 -24.80 13.60 4.00
C ASN A 126 -24.26 12.68 2.89
N PHE A 127 -24.63 11.39 2.94
CA PHE A 127 -24.19 10.35 2.01
C PHE A 127 -25.36 9.81 1.17
N ALA A 128 -26.49 10.52 1.11
CA ALA A 128 -27.68 10.06 0.38
C ALA A 128 -27.42 9.80 -1.12
N GLU A 129 -26.45 10.51 -1.71
CA GLU A 129 -25.99 10.34 -3.09
C GLU A 129 -24.65 9.60 -3.17
N SER A 130 -24.29 8.83 -2.15
CA SER A 130 -23.05 8.06 -2.09
C SER A 130 -23.38 6.59 -1.85
N GLY A 131 -23.41 5.80 -2.93
CA GLY A 131 -23.65 4.36 -2.85
C GLY A 131 -23.00 3.60 -4.00
N GLU A 132 -23.32 2.31 -4.09
CA GLU A 132 -22.81 1.41 -5.12
C GLU A 132 -23.12 1.92 -6.54
N LYS A 133 -24.31 2.51 -6.72
CA LYS A 133 -24.73 3.07 -8.00
C LYS A 133 -23.80 4.20 -8.45
N GLU A 134 -23.49 5.15 -7.58
CA GLU A 134 -22.62 6.28 -7.90
C GLU A 134 -21.16 5.83 -8.05
N ALA A 135 -20.73 4.85 -7.23
CA ALA A 135 -19.40 4.26 -7.34
C ALA A 135 -19.13 3.64 -8.72
N ASN A 136 -20.15 3.05 -9.37
CA ASN A 136 -20.01 2.51 -10.73
C ASN A 136 -19.70 3.57 -11.81
N THR A 137 -20.00 4.85 -11.55
CA THR A 137 -19.66 5.94 -12.47
C THR A 137 -18.25 6.49 -12.26
N TYR A 138 -17.59 6.07 -11.17
CA TYR A 138 -16.31 6.61 -10.76
C TYR A 138 -15.14 5.84 -11.39
N ASN A 139 -14.27 6.54 -12.13
CA ASN A 139 -13.06 5.95 -12.71
C ASN A 139 -11.95 5.83 -11.66
N TRP A 140 -12.09 4.83 -10.78
CA TRP A 140 -11.13 4.59 -9.71
C TRP A 140 -9.70 4.30 -10.20
N ARG A 141 -9.53 3.79 -11.43
CA ARG A 141 -8.23 3.50 -12.04
C ARG A 141 -7.38 4.75 -12.18
N GLU A 142 -7.99 5.85 -12.60
CA GLU A 142 -7.31 7.15 -12.73
C GLU A 142 -6.81 7.65 -11.38
N VAL A 143 -7.61 7.50 -10.32
CA VAL A 143 -7.27 7.95 -8.97
C VAL A 143 -6.01 7.25 -8.46
N ILE A 144 -5.91 5.93 -8.63
CA ILE A 144 -4.76 5.16 -8.16
C ILE A 144 -3.55 5.24 -9.10
N GLY A 145 -3.64 6.03 -10.18
CA GLY A 145 -2.57 6.16 -11.17
C GLY A 145 -2.31 4.88 -11.97
N TRP A 146 -3.36 4.07 -12.19
CA TRP A 146 -3.23 2.84 -12.96
C TRP A 146 -2.97 3.14 -14.46
N SER A 147 -2.12 2.34 -15.08
CA SER A 147 -1.82 2.35 -16.52
C SER A 147 -1.84 0.94 -17.10
N GLU A 148 -1.90 0.81 -18.43
CA GLU A 148 -1.81 -0.52 -19.07
C GLU A 148 -0.48 -1.23 -18.76
N ASP A 149 0.61 -0.49 -18.57
CA ASP A 149 1.92 -1.04 -18.18
C ASP A 149 1.87 -1.79 -16.83
N SER A 150 0.86 -1.51 -15.99
CA SER A 150 0.64 -2.24 -14.74
C SER A 150 0.33 -3.73 -14.99
N LYS A 151 -0.15 -4.09 -16.19
CA LYS A 151 -0.40 -5.48 -16.60
C LYS A 151 0.78 -6.12 -17.33
N ASP A 152 1.76 -5.33 -17.76
CA ASP A 152 2.86 -5.84 -18.58
C ASP A 152 3.78 -6.77 -17.75
N SER A 153 3.74 -8.06 -18.05
CA SER A 153 4.56 -9.07 -17.35
C SER A 153 6.05 -8.98 -17.66
N THR A 154 6.44 -8.20 -18.67
CA THR A 154 7.85 -7.96 -19.03
C THR A 154 8.48 -6.84 -18.21
N MET A 155 7.67 -6.06 -17.48
CA MET A 155 8.13 -4.94 -16.66
C MET A 155 8.33 -5.34 -15.19
N PHE A 156 9.27 -4.66 -14.53
CA PHE A 156 9.35 -4.68 -13.07
C PHE A 156 8.22 -3.81 -12.49
N ARG A 157 7.44 -4.38 -11.58
CA ARG A 157 6.21 -3.75 -11.08
C ARG A 157 6.12 -3.86 -9.57
N VAL A 158 5.65 -2.79 -8.94
CA VAL A 158 5.41 -2.71 -7.51
C VAL A 158 3.93 -2.41 -7.30
N LEU A 159 3.23 -3.32 -6.63
CA LEU A 159 1.83 -3.16 -6.25
C LEU A 159 1.72 -2.99 -4.74
N GLU A 160 1.31 -1.81 -4.31
CA GLU A 160 0.92 -1.57 -2.93
C GLU A 160 -0.60 -1.61 -2.78
N THR A 161 -1.06 -2.32 -1.75
CA THR A 161 -2.44 -2.26 -1.27
C THR A 161 -2.45 -1.89 0.20
N SER A 162 -3.21 -0.85 0.54
CA SER A 162 -3.19 -0.27 1.87
C SER A 162 -4.57 0.16 2.32
N ILE A 163 -4.86 -0.04 3.60
CA ILE A 163 -6.10 0.43 4.24
C ILE A 163 -5.79 1.25 5.49
N LEU A 164 -6.38 2.44 5.61
CA LEU A 164 -6.19 3.36 6.73
C LEU A 164 -7.53 3.88 7.26
N GLU A 165 -7.71 3.83 8.57
CA GLU A 165 -8.80 4.49 9.27
C GLU A 165 -8.50 5.98 9.54
N LEU A 166 -9.50 6.83 9.37
CA LEU A 166 -9.56 8.23 9.80
C LEU A 166 -10.49 8.34 11.01
N PHE A 167 -10.09 9.11 12.02
CA PHE A 167 -10.93 9.44 13.17
C PHE A 167 -11.90 10.58 12.87
#